data_AF-A0AAV9ZKE3-F1
#
_entry.id   AF-A0AAV9ZKE3-F1
#
_cell.length_a   1.000
_cell.length_b   1.000
_cell.length_c   1.000
_cell.angle_alpha   90.00
_cell.angle_beta   90.00
_cell.angle_gamma   90.00
#
_symmetry.space_group_name_H-M   'P 1'
#
loop_
_entity.id
_entity.type
_entity.pdbx_description
1 polymer ?
#
loop_
_entity_poly.entity_id
_entity_poly.type
_entity_poly.pdbx_seq_one_letter_code
_entity_poly.pdbx_strand_id
1 'polypeptide(L)'
;VDPETVAHVRNLYAPPDHDVFQLVPEGFAILATEFYAEINSPPITRSNVWEVYIEILLRFEHLDNIHRVPENFDECWGYALTIARDDHEDDMALLPNLTPLKSDPDNYYMGGVNNGQGLGM
;
A
#
# COMPACT_ATOMS: atom_id res chain seq x y z
N VAL A 1 -9.50 18.23 -22.61
CA VAL A 1 -8.78 16.98 -22.93
C VAL A 1 -9.78 16.05 -23.59
N ASP A 2 -9.40 15.39 -24.67
CA ASP A 2 -10.27 14.46 -25.39
C ASP A 2 -10.48 13.15 -24.57
N PRO A 3 -11.73 12.72 -24.28
CA PRO A 3 -12.00 11.53 -23.50
C PRO A 3 -11.41 10.24 -24.07
N GLU A 4 -11.37 10.11 -25.40
CA GLU A 4 -10.80 8.91 -26.04
C GLU A 4 -9.29 8.83 -25.82
N THR A 5 -8.59 9.96 -25.91
CA THR A 5 -7.17 10.06 -25.58
C THR A 5 -6.89 9.63 -24.13
N VAL A 6 -7.73 10.02 -23.18
CA VAL A 6 -7.58 9.61 -21.76
C VAL A 6 -7.80 8.10 -21.59
N ALA A 7 -8.81 7.53 -22.26
CA ALA A 7 -9.08 6.09 -22.22
C ALA A 7 -7.93 5.28 -22.84
N HIS A 8 -7.39 5.74 -23.97
CA HIS A 8 -6.25 5.11 -24.64
C HIS A 8 -5.01 5.08 -23.74
N VAL A 9 -4.64 6.22 -23.15
CA VAL A 9 -3.49 6.32 -22.22
C VAL A 9 -3.73 5.46 -20.98
N ARG A 10 -4.94 5.44 -20.42
CA ARG A 10 -5.28 4.57 -19.29
C ARG A 10 -5.06 3.11 -19.64
N ASN A 11 -5.60 2.62 -20.76
CA ASN A 11 -5.42 1.22 -21.14
C ASN A 11 -3.97 0.86 -21.47
N LEU A 12 -3.19 1.81 -21.99
CA LEU A 12 -1.80 1.59 -22.36
C LEU A 12 -0.87 1.51 -21.15
N TYR A 13 -1.04 2.39 -20.16
CA TYR A 13 -0.12 2.53 -19.03
C TYR A 13 -0.67 2.01 -17.70
N ALA A 14 -1.99 1.89 -17.58
CA ALA A 14 -2.71 1.53 -16.37
C ALA A 14 -3.88 0.59 -16.73
N PRO A 15 -3.61 -0.56 -17.37
CA PRO A 15 -4.67 -1.50 -17.71
C PRO A 15 -5.41 -1.91 -16.42
N PRO A 16 -6.75 -2.01 -16.45
CA PRO A 16 -7.55 -2.24 -15.25
C PRO A 16 -7.23 -3.57 -14.56
N ASP A 17 -6.73 -4.54 -15.32
CA ASP A 17 -6.37 -5.88 -14.84
C ASP A 17 -4.89 -5.98 -14.42
N HIS A 18 -4.19 -4.84 -14.30
CA HIS A 18 -2.79 -4.84 -13.84
C HIS A 18 -2.70 -5.12 -12.34
N ASP A 19 -1.80 -6.02 -11.93
CA ASP A 19 -1.61 -6.45 -10.53
C ASP A 19 -1.38 -5.29 -9.54
N VAL A 20 -0.82 -4.17 -10.00
CA VAL A 20 -0.69 -2.93 -9.20
C VAL A 20 -2.03 -2.39 -8.66
N PHE A 21 -3.14 -2.72 -9.32
CA PHE A 21 -4.50 -2.37 -8.87
C PHE A 21 -5.12 -3.43 -7.96
N GLN A 22 -4.46 -4.58 -7.78
CA GLN A 22 -4.81 -5.55 -6.75
C GLN A 22 -4.27 -5.07 -5.39
N LEU A 23 -4.96 -4.08 -4.81
CA LEU A 23 -4.56 -3.40 -3.58
C LEU A 23 -4.52 -4.30 -2.34
N VAL A 24 -5.18 -5.46 -2.40
CA VAL A 24 -5.14 -6.49 -1.37
C VAL A 24 -5.07 -7.87 -2.01
N PRO A 25 -4.35 -8.84 -1.42
CA PRO A 25 -4.40 -10.22 -1.86
C PRO A 25 -5.84 -10.75 -1.87
N GLU A 26 -6.20 -11.56 -2.87
CA GLU A 26 -7.57 -12.09 -3.03
C GLU A 26 -8.03 -12.85 -1.78
N GLY A 27 -7.14 -13.65 -1.19
CA GLY A 27 -7.37 -14.35 0.06
C GLY A 27 -7.81 -13.45 1.21
N PHE A 28 -7.18 -12.29 1.33
CA PHE A 28 -7.51 -11.31 2.36
C PHE A 28 -8.92 -10.76 2.12
N ALA A 29 -9.26 -10.44 0.87
CA ALA A 29 -10.58 -9.92 0.52
C ALA A 29 -11.71 -10.91 0.84
N ILE A 30 -11.48 -12.21 0.61
CA ILE A 30 -12.44 -13.27 0.95
C ILE A 30 -12.69 -13.27 2.47
N LEU A 31 -11.64 -13.38 3.28
CA LEU A 31 -11.76 -13.45 4.74
C LEU A 31 -12.33 -12.15 5.34
N ALA A 32 -11.91 -10.98 4.83
CA ALA A 32 -12.46 -9.70 5.25
C ALA A 32 -13.96 -9.60 4.96
N THR A 33 -14.42 -10.14 3.82
CA THR A 33 -15.83 -10.18 3.45
C THR A 33 -16.62 -11.11 4.36
N GLU A 34 -16.08 -12.29 4.68
CA GLU A 34 -16.68 -13.24 5.62
C GLU A 34 -16.84 -12.61 7.02
N PHE A 35 -15.78 -12.00 7.54
CA PHE A 35 -15.85 -11.29 8.81
C PHE A 35 -16.84 -10.13 8.75
N TYR A 36 -16.84 -9.31 7.70
CA TYR A 36 -17.82 -8.26 7.59
C TYR A 36 -19.27 -8.79 7.59
N ALA A 37 -19.53 -9.97 7.02
CA ALA A 37 -20.82 -10.65 7.11
C ALA A 37 -21.14 -11.10 8.55
N GLU A 38 -20.16 -11.61 9.29
CA GLU A 38 -20.33 -12.06 10.68
C GLU A 38 -20.65 -10.92 11.67
N ILE A 39 -20.30 -9.67 11.38
CA ILE A 39 -20.79 -8.49 12.17
C ILE A 39 -22.12 -7.94 11.67
N ASN A 40 -22.85 -8.68 10.83
CA ASN A 40 -24.11 -8.30 10.19
C ASN A 40 -23.99 -7.19 9.13
N SER A 41 -22.79 -7.00 8.56
CA SER A 41 -22.55 -6.03 7.48
C SER A 41 -23.12 -4.64 7.73
N PRO A 42 -22.79 -3.99 8.86
CA PRO A 42 -23.35 -2.71 9.23
C PRO A 42 -22.96 -1.65 8.19
N PRO A 43 -23.88 -0.79 7.73
CA PRO A 43 -23.56 0.23 6.73
C PRO A 43 -22.43 1.13 7.22
N ILE A 44 -21.41 1.31 6.37
CA ILE A 44 -20.23 2.11 6.70
C ILE A 44 -20.57 3.61 6.62
N THR A 45 -20.33 4.31 7.71
CA THR A 45 -20.51 5.74 7.88
C THR A 45 -19.25 6.34 8.51
N ARG A 46 -19.08 7.66 8.44
CA ARG A 46 -17.94 8.35 9.07
C ARG A 46 -17.86 8.13 10.59
N SER A 47 -18.99 7.83 11.25
CA SER A 47 -19.05 7.62 12.69
C SER A 47 -18.70 6.20 13.12
N ASN A 48 -18.94 5.19 12.28
CA ASN A 48 -18.73 3.77 12.66
C ASN A 48 -17.62 3.06 11.88
N VAL A 49 -17.02 3.71 10.87
CA VAL A 49 -15.97 3.09 10.04
C VAL A 49 -14.81 2.52 10.87
N TRP A 50 -14.44 3.20 11.96
CA TRP A 50 -13.35 2.75 12.81
C TRP A 50 -13.74 1.57 13.71
N GLU A 51 -14.96 1.57 14.22
CA GLU A 51 -15.50 0.46 15.00
C GLU A 51 -15.61 -0.80 14.14
N VAL A 52 -16.15 -0.67 12.93
CA VAL A 52 -16.25 -1.77 11.97
C VAL A 52 -14.88 -2.32 11.59
N TYR A 53 -13.91 -1.43 11.36
CA TYR A 53 -12.53 -1.83 11.10
C TYR A 53 -11.94 -2.64 12.27
N ILE A 54 -12.10 -2.15 13.51
CA ILE A 54 -11.58 -2.83 14.70
C ILE A 54 -12.20 -4.22 14.87
N GLU A 55 -13.51 -4.37 14.67
CA GLU A 55 -14.18 -5.67 14.76
C GLU A 55 -13.65 -6.68 13.73
N ILE A 56 -13.41 -6.25 12.50
CA ILE A 56 -12.80 -7.09 11.46
C ILE A 56 -11.35 -7.42 11.84
N LEU A 57 -10.57 -6.43 12.29
CA LEU A 57 -9.18 -6.61 12.70
C LEU A 57 -9.04 -7.65 13.82
N LEU A 58 -9.87 -7.57 14.87
CA LEU A 58 -9.84 -8.50 16.00
C LEU A 58 -10.03 -9.96 15.57
N ARG A 59 -10.78 -10.21 14.49
CA ARG A 59 -10.98 -11.56 13.94
C ARG A 59 -9.76 -12.06 13.17
N PHE A 60 -9.10 -11.18 12.42
CA PHE A 60 -7.80 -11.51 11.82
C PHE A 60 -6.76 -11.82 12.89
N GLU A 61 -6.66 -10.99 13.93
CA GLU A 61 -5.77 -11.25 15.06
C GLU A 61 -6.14 -12.56 15.78
N HIS A 62 -7.42 -12.88 15.91
CA HIS A 62 -7.85 -14.15 16.47
C HIS A 62 -7.40 -15.35 15.61
N LEU A 63 -7.55 -15.29 14.29
CA LEU A 63 -7.10 -16.34 13.36
C LEU A 63 -5.58 -16.56 13.44
N ASP A 64 -4.82 -15.47 13.51
CA ASP A 64 -3.36 -15.50 13.63
C ASP A 64 -2.95 -16.14 14.97
N ASN A 65 -3.56 -15.70 16.07
CA ASN A 65 -3.30 -16.23 17.41
C ASN A 65 -3.59 -17.74 17.55
N ILE A 66 -4.55 -18.28 16.79
CA ILE A 66 -4.87 -19.71 16.81
C ILE A 66 -4.14 -20.51 15.72
N HIS A 67 -3.19 -19.89 15.00
CA HIS A 67 -2.45 -20.45 13.86
C HIS A 67 -3.36 -21.18 12.85
N ARG A 68 -4.57 -20.63 12.64
CA ARG A 68 -5.51 -21.17 11.65
C ARG A 68 -5.41 -20.51 10.30
N VAL A 69 -4.60 -19.45 10.16
CA VAL A 69 -4.26 -18.91 8.85
C VAL A 69 -3.55 -20.03 8.09
N PRO A 70 -4.14 -20.54 6.98
CA PRO A 70 -3.48 -21.56 6.19
C PRO A 70 -2.11 -21.06 5.69
N GLU A 71 -1.06 -21.88 5.75
CA GLU A 71 0.33 -21.52 5.41
C GLU A 71 0.45 -20.81 4.05
N ASN A 72 -0.42 -21.16 3.09
CA ASN A 72 -0.47 -20.55 1.76
C ASN A 72 -0.89 -19.06 1.76
N PHE A 73 -1.56 -18.56 2.81
CA PHE A 73 -1.85 -17.13 2.94
C PHE A 73 -0.71 -16.35 3.57
N ASP A 74 0.11 -16.98 4.40
CA ASP A 74 1.28 -16.32 5.02
C ASP A 74 2.32 -15.95 3.97
N GLU A 75 2.54 -16.81 2.96
CA GLU A 75 3.39 -16.49 1.79
C GLU A 75 2.80 -15.37 0.91
N CYS A 76 1.48 -15.33 0.74
CA CYS A 76 0.80 -14.35 -0.11
C CYS A 76 0.60 -12.98 0.56
N TRP A 77 0.42 -12.95 1.89
CA TRP A 77 0.16 -11.73 2.67
C TRP A 77 1.43 -11.18 3.30
N GLY A 78 2.40 -12.06 3.63
CA GLY A 78 3.71 -11.69 4.15
C GLY A 78 4.44 -10.72 3.23
N TYR A 79 4.35 -10.89 1.91
CA TYR A 79 4.92 -9.96 0.92
C TYR A 79 4.21 -8.59 0.89
N ALA A 80 2.87 -8.54 0.94
CA ALA A 80 2.12 -7.28 0.88
C ALA A 80 2.30 -6.43 2.16
N LEU A 81 2.39 -7.08 3.32
CA LEU A 81 2.66 -6.41 4.60
C LEU A 81 4.14 -6.06 4.78
N THR A 82 5.08 -6.83 4.22
CA THR A 82 6.48 -6.41 4.18
C THR A 82 6.66 -5.20 3.27
N ILE A 83 6.09 -5.13 2.06
CA ILE A 83 6.19 -3.90 1.24
C ILE A 83 5.57 -2.67 1.93
N ALA A 84 4.53 -2.84 2.74
CA ALA A 84 3.90 -1.73 3.49
C ALA A 84 4.65 -1.35 4.79
N ARG A 85 5.51 -2.23 5.32
CA ARG A 85 6.30 -2.02 6.55
C ARG A 85 7.78 -1.77 6.29
N ASP A 86 8.27 -2.22 5.15
CA ASP A 86 9.64 -2.05 4.72
C ASP A 86 9.68 -0.67 4.09
N ASP A 87 10.35 0.23 4.80
CA ASP A 87 11.13 1.29 4.19
C ASP A 87 12.09 0.59 3.23
N HIS A 88 11.59 0.15 2.07
CA HIS A 88 12.39 -0.54 1.07
C HIS A 88 13.42 0.50 0.62
N GLU A 89 14.58 0.48 1.28
CA GLU A 89 15.81 1.11 0.85
C GLU A 89 16.29 0.31 -0.37
N ASP A 90 15.46 0.22 -1.40
CA ASP A 90 16.03 0.10 -2.73
C ASP A 90 16.87 1.36 -2.90
N ASP A 91 18.18 1.20 -2.79
CA ASP A 91 19.18 2.16 -3.24
C ASP A 91 18.89 2.42 -4.73
N MET A 92 17.92 3.30 -4.98
CA MET A 92 17.46 3.61 -6.31
C MET A 92 18.61 4.35 -6.98
N ALA A 93 19.27 3.66 -7.91
CA ALA A 93 20.39 4.23 -8.63
C ALA A 93 19.97 5.58 -9.23
N LEU A 94 20.74 6.63 -8.93
CA LEU A 94 20.49 7.96 -9.46
C LEU A 94 20.37 7.88 -10.98
N LEU A 95 19.24 8.36 -11.53
CA LEU A 95 19.07 8.46 -12.97
C LEU A 95 20.23 9.26 -13.57
N PRO A 96 20.81 8.83 -14.71
CA PRO A 96 21.87 9.58 -15.35
C PRO A 96 21.38 11.00 -15.65
N ASN A 97 22.15 12.01 -15.20
CA ASN A 97 21.91 13.45 -15.30
C ASN A 97 21.09 14.14 -14.19
N LEU A 98 20.79 13.48 -13.06
CA LEU A 98 20.30 14.18 -11.87
C LEU A 98 21.45 14.93 -11.18
N THR A 99 21.35 16.26 -11.09
CA THR A 99 22.26 17.10 -10.29
C THR A 99 21.54 17.62 -9.05
N PRO A 100 22.22 17.75 -7.90
CA PRO A 100 21.64 18.37 -6.70
C PRO A 100 21.10 19.77 -7.00
N LEU A 101 19.94 20.10 -6.43
CA LEU A 101 19.38 21.45 -6.51
C LEU A 101 20.35 22.42 -5.82
N LYS A 102 20.65 23.56 -6.46
CA LYS A 102 21.51 24.59 -5.86
C LYS A 102 20.82 25.13 -4.61
N SER A 103 21.49 25.06 -3.45
CA SER A 103 20.92 25.58 -2.21
C SER A 103 20.84 27.11 -2.26
N ASP A 104 19.63 27.64 -2.12
CA ASP A 104 19.38 29.07 -1.96
C ASP A 104 19.39 29.38 -0.45
N PRO A 105 20.24 30.31 0.05
CA PRO A 105 20.29 30.67 1.45
C PRO A 105 18.96 31.20 2.02
N ASP A 106 18.06 31.72 1.17
CA ASP A 106 16.74 32.22 1.59
C ASP A 106 15.61 31.18 1.49
N ASN A 107 15.86 30.02 0.88
CA ASN A 107 14.88 28.94 0.72
C ASN A 107 15.51 27.60 1.13
N TYR A 108 15.57 27.40 2.45
CA TYR A 108 16.13 26.21 3.07
C TYR A 108 15.19 25.01 2.87
N TYR A 109 15.45 24.21 1.83
CA TYR A 109 14.77 22.94 1.60
C TYR A 109 15.20 21.92 2.67
N MET A 110 14.25 21.54 3.54
CA MET A 110 14.43 20.68 4.72
C MET A 110 13.87 19.26 4.46
N GLY A 111 14.38 18.53 3.47
CA GLY A 111 13.86 17.17 3.21
C GLY A 111 14.81 16.28 2.43
N GLY A 112 15.32 15.23 3.08
CA GLY A 112 16.12 14.15 2.48
C GLY A 112 17.40 13.86 3.28
N VAL A 113 17.73 12.58 3.45
CA VAL A 113 18.92 12.13 4.22
C VAL A 113 20.16 12.84 3.68
N ASN A 114 21.00 13.47 4.53
CA ASN A 114 22.26 14.10 4.15
C ASN A 114 22.09 15.41 3.29
N ASN A 115 21.10 16.25 3.65
CA ASN A 115 20.53 17.35 2.83
C ASN A 115 19.85 16.88 1.52
N GLY A 116 19.56 15.57 1.42
CA GLY A 116 19.20 14.85 0.19
C GLY A 116 20.28 13.89 -0.34
N GLN A 117 21.45 13.77 0.29
CA GLN A 117 22.57 12.91 -0.13
C GLN A 117 22.59 11.43 0.34
N GLY A 118 21.54 10.85 0.96
CA GLY A 118 21.52 9.41 1.29
C GLY A 118 22.63 8.93 2.26
N LEU A 119 22.71 7.61 2.48
CA LEU A 119 23.69 6.99 3.39
C LEU A 119 25.11 7.13 2.82
N GLY A 120 25.99 7.76 3.59
CA GLY A 120 27.43 7.68 3.34
C GLY A 120 27.90 6.24 3.49
N MET A 121 28.87 5.86 2.65
CA MET A 121 29.59 4.58 2.69
C MET A 121 29.96 4.12 4.10
#